data_AF-A0A8S4S7H4-F1
#
_entry.id   AF-A0A8S4S7H4-F1
#
_cell.length_a   1.000
_cell.length_b   1.000
_cell.length_c   1.000
_cell.angle_alpha   90.00
_cell.angle_beta   90.00
_cell.angle_gamma   90.00
#
_symmetry.space_group_name_H-M   'P 1'
#
loop_
_entity.id
_entity.type
_entity.pdbx_description
1 polymer ?
#
loop_
_entity_poly.entity_id
_entity_poly.type
_entity_poly.pdbx_seq_one_letter_code
_entity_poly.pdbx_strand_id
1 'polypeptide(L)'
;MMIEAWSMGPGTLEVPLSLFAKNRERLAEKLQNGQVVVLQGGDDISHYDTDIQYVFRQEAYFTWVCAVREPGCYFALDVKTKKAYLFVPRLPEEYEVWMGKLLTCSEFKKIYGIEEVHYVDELQAVLKSLNPDTLLTLRGPNTDSGLTAKEAVFEGIDEFKVDNEILFPVIAELRVVKTPQEIEVMRYVCKVSSDAHKQVMLYARPGLMEYQCESVFLDHCYRVGGCRHVSYTCICGSGNNGATLHYGHAAAPNAKMIHDGDMCLFDMGGNYAGYAADITCSFPANGKFTDDQKLIYEAVLAARDAVVREAKPGVLWSDMHLTANRAMLEHLKKGNLLKGDVEMMIKNGVNGILQPHGLGHLLGLDVHDVGGYLPHCPPRLAGPLGRLRTARGLQAGMILTIEPGCYFINRPKLAVPSYCRLSNSLRTNGAFTGAGGQHLRTPTSIGHLSYVPRPFPRRVELLSLTLVSLRISSFLI
;
A
#
# COMPACT_ATOMS: atom_id res chain seq x y z
N MET A 1 3.57 1.70 -34.92
CA MET A 1 4.32 1.08 -33.80
C MET A 1 3.30 0.64 -32.76
N MET A 2 3.53 -0.46 -32.04
CA MET A 2 2.76 -0.73 -30.82
C MET A 2 3.34 0.13 -29.69
N ILE A 3 2.54 0.45 -28.68
CA ILE A 3 3.06 1.00 -27.43
C ILE A 3 3.58 -0.20 -26.63
N GLU A 4 4.83 -0.15 -26.18
CA GLU A 4 5.46 -1.27 -25.46
C GLU A 4 5.35 -1.12 -23.93
N ALA A 5 4.98 0.07 -23.45
CA ALA A 5 4.88 0.40 -22.03
C ALA A 5 3.75 1.40 -21.69
N TRP A 6 3.10 1.17 -20.55
CA TRP A 6 2.26 2.14 -19.86
C TRP A 6 3.16 3.25 -19.30
N SER A 7 2.86 4.53 -19.53
CA SER A 7 3.68 5.67 -19.08
C SER A 7 2.84 6.92 -18.82
N MET A 8 3.33 7.84 -17.98
CA MET A 8 2.75 9.19 -17.82
C MET A 8 3.52 10.26 -18.61
N GLY A 9 4.47 9.85 -19.45
CA GLY A 9 5.24 10.73 -20.34
C GLY A 9 6.72 10.86 -19.96
N PRO A 10 7.47 11.73 -20.65
CA PRO A 10 8.92 11.87 -20.46
C PRO A 10 9.31 12.17 -19.02
N GLY A 11 10.33 11.45 -18.52
CA GLY A 11 10.82 11.56 -17.14
C GLY A 11 10.09 10.67 -16.12
N THR A 12 8.97 10.06 -16.49
CA THR A 12 8.27 9.06 -15.66
C THR A 12 8.67 7.62 -16.02
N LEU A 13 8.39 6.64 -15.15
CA LEU A 13 8.72 5.24 -15.44
C LEU A 13 7.82 4.67 -16.55
N GLU A 14 8.45 4.17 -17.61
CA GLU A 14 7.82 3.29 -18.59
C GLU A 14 7.64 1.89 -17.99
N VAL A 15 6.38 1.51 -17.76
CA VAL A 15 5.98 0.21 -17.19
C VAL A 15 5.66 -0.75 -18.34
N PRO A 16 6.53 -1.71 -18.67
CA PRO A 16 6.40 -2.53 -19.88
C PRO A 16 5.15 -3.40 -19.84
N LEU A 17 4.40 -3.47 -20.94
CA LEU A 17 3.13 -4.22 -21.02
C LEU A 17 3.31 -5.73 -20.82
N SER A 18 4.53 -6.23 -21.00
CA SER A 18 4.91 -7.61 -20.68
C SER A 18 4.76 -7.98 -19.20
N LEU A 19 4.73 -7.01 -18.28
CA LEU A 19 4.37 -7.21 -16.86
C LEU A 19 2.96 -7.84 -16.77
N PHE A 20 1.97 -7.19 -17.37
CA PHE A 20 0.58 -7.62 -17.33
C PHE A 20 0.38 -8.90 -18.15
N ALA A 21 1.08 -9.05 -19.28
CA ALA A 21 1.10 -10.31 -20.03
C ALA A 21 1.65 -11.48 -19.20
N LYS A 22 2.72 -11.28 -18.42
CA LYS A 22 3.27 -12.33 -17.55
C LYS A 22 2.35 -12.61 -16.35
N ASN A 23 1.59 -11.63 -15.86
CA ASN A 23 0.54 -11.87 -14.86
C ASN A 23 -0.61 -12.73 -15.41
N ARG A 24 -1.08 -12.47 -16.64
CA ARG A 24 -2.06 -13.32 -17.34
C ARG A 24 -1.54 -14.75 -17.52
N GLU A 25 -0.28 -14.90 -17.94
CA GLU A 25 0.36 -16.22 -18.07
C GLU A 25 0.43 -16.97 -16.72
N ARG A 26 0.88 -16.30 -15.65
CA ARG A 26 0.94 -16.86 -14.28
C ARG A 26 -0.44 -17.30 -13.79
N LEU A 27 -1.51 -16.61 -14.21
CA LEU A 27 -2.89 -16.95 -13.86
C LEU A 27 -3.37 -18.19 -14.61
N ALA A 28 -3.18 -18.26 -15.93
CA ALA A 28 -3.51 -19.45 -16.72
C ALA A 28 -2.75 -20.69 -16.23
N GLU A 29 -1.49 -20.55 -15.80
CA GLU A 29 -0.66 -21.62 -15.20
C GLU A 29 -1.15 -22.15 -13.84
N LYS A 30 -2.25 -21.60 -13.29
CA LYS A 30 -2.91 -22.06 -12.05
C LYS A 30 -4.35 -22.51 -12.25
N LEU A 31 -4.85 -22.50 -13.48
CA LEU A 31 -6.23 -22.83 -13.83
C LEU A 31 -6.27 -24.02 -14.80
N GLN A 32 -7.47 -24.49 -15.14
CA GLN A 32 -7.68 -25.69 -15.95
C GLN A 32 -8.11 -25.33 -17.38
N ASN A 33 -7.67 -26.13 -18.36
CA ASN A 33 -8.16 -26.02 -19.74
C ASN A 33 -9.69 -26.14 -19.77
N GLY A 34 -10.34 -25.35 -20.64
CA GLY A 34 -11.81 -25.25 -20.70
C GLY A 34 -12.39 -24.13 -19.84
N GLN A 35 -11.62 -23.58 -18.89
CA GLN A 35 -12.00 -22.41 -18.12
C GLN A 35 -11.65 -21.12 -18.88
N VAL A 36 -12.55 -20.13 -18.81
CA VAL A 36 -12.29 -18.74 -19.25
C VAL A 36 -12.48 -17.82 -18.06
N VAL A 37 -11.44 -17.08 -17.67
CA VAL A 37 -11.55 -16.04 -16.64
C VAL A 37 -12.29 -14.85 -17.23
N VAL A 38 -13.25 -14.28 -16.50
CA VAL A 38 -13.95 -13.04 -16.85
C VAL A 38 -13.90 -12.05 -15.69
N LEU A 39 -13.43 -10.83 -15.98
CA LEU A 39 -13.36 -9.71 -15.03
C LEU A 39 -14.10 -8.50 -15.60
N GLN A 40 -14.77 -7.76 -14.73
CA GLN A 40 -15.32 -6.44 -15.02
C GLN A 40 -14.42 -5.38 -14.41
N GLY A 41 -14.19 -4.28 -15.12
CA GLY A 41 -13.45 -3.13 -14.62
C GLY A 41 -14.25 -2.29 -13.61
N GLY A 42 -13.64 -1.19 -13.19
CA GLY A 42 -14.33 -0.10 -12.51
C GLY A 42 -15.23 0.68 -13.47
N ASP A 43 -16.29 1.24 -12.94
CA ASP A 43 -17.18 2.19 -13.61
C ASP A 43 -16.93 3.59 -13.02
N ASP A 44 -17.33 4.66 -13.73
CA ASP A 44 -17.29 6.02 -13.16
C ASP A 44 -18.30 6.17 -12.01
N ILE A 45 -17.99 7.05 -11.04
CA ILE A 45 -18.82 7.29 -9.85
C ILE A 45 -19.10 8.79 -9.71
N SER A 46 -20.37 9.17 -9.80
CA SER A 46 -20.84 10.53 -9.53
C SER A 46 -20.76 10.91 -8.05
N HIS A 47 -20.62 12.20 -7.80
CA HIS A 47 -20.87 12.82 -6.51
C HIS A 47 -22.40 12.84 -6.26
N TYR A 48 -22.89 11.81 -5.58
CA TYR A 48 -24.32 11.62 -5.30
C TYR A 48 -25.17 11.58 -6.59
N ASP A 49 -26.08 12.52 -6.77
CA ASP A 49 -27.02 12.67 -7.89
C ASP A 49 -26.58 13.74 -8.92
N THR A 50 -25.32 14.19 -8.87
CA THR A 50 -24.77 15.21 -9.76
C THR A 50 -24.00 14.66 -10.96
N ASP A 51 -23.71 15.55 -11.92
CA ASP A 51 -22.87 15.32 -13.10
C ASP A 51 -21.36 15.31 -12.83
N ILE A 52 -20.94 15.72 -11.62
CA ILE A 52 -19.53 15.72 -11.23
C ILE A 52 -19.08 14.32 -10.79
N GLN A 53 -18.08 13.77 -11.46
CA GLN A 53 -17.50 12.46 -11.14
C GLN A 53 -16.26 12.57 -10.22
N TYR A 54 -16.05 11.55 -9.39
CA TYR A 54 -14.73 11.32 -8.79
C TYR A 54 -13.70 10.99 -9.87
N VAL A 55 -12.44 11.38 -9.69
CA VAL A 55 -11.36 11.05 -10.65
C VAL A 55 -11.16 9.54 -10.69
N PHE A 56 -11.56 8.91 -11.81
CA PHE A 56 -11.56 7.46 -11.99
C PHE A 56 -10.24 6.79 -11.60
N ARG A 57 -10.34 5.67 -10.87
CA ARG A 57 -9.23 4.74 -10.58
C ARG A 57 -9.72 3.32 -10.85
N GLN A 58 -8.98 2.62 -11.69
CA GLN A 58 -9.28 1.24 -12.10
C GLN A 58 -9.27 0.27 -10.92
N GLU A 59 -10.10 -0.79 -11.02
CA GLU A 59 -10.11 -1.91 -10.08
C GLU A 59 -8.74 -2.63 -10.07
N ALA A 60 -8.28 -3.10 -8.91
CA ALA A 60 -6.92 -3.59 -8.71
C ALA A 60 -6.65 -4.95 -9.38
N TYR A 61 -7.58 -5.92 -9.35
CA TYR A 61 -7.40 -7.19 -10.08
C TYR A 61 -7.48 -7.00 -11.60
N PHE A 62 -8.35 -6.11 -12.08
CA PHE A 62 -8.43 -5.70 -13.50
C PHE A 62 -7.12 -5.03 -13.94
N THR A 63 -6.61 -4.08 -13.16
CA THR A 63 -5.31 -3.43 -13.39
C THR A 63 -4.19 -4.46 -13.50
N TRP A 64 -4.17 -5.46 -12.61
CA TRP A 64 -3.15 -6.51 -12.54
C TRP A 64 -3.03 -7.37 -13.82
N VAL A 65 -4.14 -7.56 -14.56
CA VAL A 65 -4.16 -8.36 -15.80
C VAL A 65 -4.01 -7.55 -17.09
N CYS A 66 -4.36 -6.26 -17.12
CA CYS A 66 -4.46 -5.51 -18.39
C CYS A 66 -4.01 -4.03 -18.38
N ALA A 67 -3.80 -3.39 -17.22
CA ALA A 67 -3.40 -1.97 -17.09
C ALA A 67 -4.35 -0.92 -17.71
N VAL A 68 -5.57 -1.32 -18.10
CA VAL A 68 -6.57 -0.49 -18.79
C VAL A 68 -7.00 0.69 -17.93
N ARG A 69 -6.96 1.90 -18.51
CA ARG A 69 -7.24 3.17 -17.82
C ARG A 69 -8.70 3.59 -17.93
N GLU A 70 -9.42 3.05 -18.89
CA GLU A 70 -10.79 3.43 -19.23
C GLU A 70 -11.81 2.72 -18.31
N PRO A 71 -12.91 3.41 -17.93
CA PRO A 71 -14.02 2.82 -17.17
C PRO A 71 -14.91 1.94 -18.06
N GLY A 72 -15.72 1.09 -17.43
CA GLY A 72 -16.76 0.29 -18.09
C GLY A 72 -16.24 -0.86 -18.98
N CYS A 73 -14.93 -1.12 -18.99
CA CYS A 73 -14.33 -2.22 -19.73
C CYS A 73 -14.55 -3.59 -19.07
N TYR A 74 -14.53 -4.65 -19.87
CA TYR A 74 -14.45 -6.04 -19.39
C TYR A 74 -13.20 -6.71 -19.98
N PHE A 75 -12.77 -7.79 -19.34
CA PHE A 75 -11.57 -8.55 -19.72
C PHE A 75 -11.88 -10.05 -19.63
N ALA A 76 -11.38 -10.81 -20.61
CA ALA A 76 -11.38 -12.27 -20.52
C ALA A 76 -10.03 -12.90 -20.85
N LEU A 77 -9.75 -14.06 -20.26
CA LEU A 77 -8.56 -14.87 -20.51
C LEU A 77 -8.98 -16.33 -20.73
N ASP A 78 -8.79 -16.83 -21.94
CA ASP A 78 -8.86 -18.26 -22.23
C ASP A 78 -7.62 -18.95 -21.65
N VAL A 79 -7.84 -19.80 -20.64
CA VAL A 79 -6.76 -20.52 -19.94
C VAL A 79 -6.03 -21.48 -20.88
N LYS A 80 -6.75 -22.10 -21.83
CA LYS A 80 -6.22 -23.14 -22.73
C LYS A 80 -5.25 -22.58 -23.77
N THR A 81 -5.55 -21.42 -24.35
CA THR A 81 -4.66 -20.77 -25.34
C THR A 81 -3.78 -19.67 -24.74
N LYS A 82 -3.98 -19.32 -23.46
CA LYS A 82 -3.45 -18.11 -22.80
C LYS A 82 -3.86 -16.80 -23.50
N LYS A 83 -4.83 -16.80 -24.44
CA LYS A 83 -5.27 -15.59 -25.16
C LYS A 83 -6.08 -14.66 -24.26
N ALA A 84 -5.75 -13.38 -24.37
CA ALA A 84 -6.41 -12.28 -23.68
C ALA A 84 -7.36 -11.53 -24.62
N TYR A 85 -8.53 -11.19 -24.10
CA TYR A 85 -9.60 -10.45 -24.77
C TYR A 85 -9.93 -9.21 -23.94
N LEU A 86 -10.01 -8.04 -24.58
CA LEU A 86 -10.44 -6.78 -23.98
C LEU A 86 -11.74 -6.33 -24.62
N PHE A 87 -12.69 -5.89 -23.81
CA PHE A 87 -13.98 -5.39 -24.24
C PHE A 87 -14.12 -3.93 -23.80
N VAL A 88 -14.27 -3.02 -24.77
CA VAL A 88 -14.35 -1.57 -24.53
C VAL A 88 -15.78 -1.04 -24.78
N PRO A 89 -16.23 0.01 -24.05
CA PRO A 89 -17.53 0.62 -24.34
C PRO A 89 -17.64 1.10 -25.80
N ARG A 90 -18.79 0.86 -26.45
CA ARG A 90 -19.11 1.45 -27.75
C ARG A 90 -19.65 2.86 -27.54
N LEU A 91 -18.75 3.83 -27.55
CA LEU A 91 -19.05 5.23 -27.26
C LEU A 91 -19.73 5.93 -28.46
N PRO A 92 -20.68 6.86 -28.23
CA PRO A 92 -21.36 7.60 -29.29
C PRO A 92 -20.44 8.66 -29.92
N GLU A 93 -20.77 9.11 -31.14
CA GLU A 93 -19.99 10.13 -31.89
C GLU A 93 -19.75 11.41 -31.07
N GLU A 94 -20.74 11.83 -30.27
CA GLU A 94 -20.67 13.00 -29.38
C GLU A 94 -19.54 12.92 -28.33
N TYR A 95 -19.07 11.72 -27.96
CA TYR A 95 -17.94 11.56 -27.03
C TYR A 95 -16.66 12.26 -27.53
N GLU A 96 -16.44 12.31 -28.86
CA GLU A 96 -15.27 12.97 -29.44
C GLU A 96 -15.25 14.49 -29.22
N VAL A 97 -16.44 15.10 -29.02
CA VAL A 97 -16.59 16.54 -28.75
C VAL A 97 -16.28 16.87 -27.29
N TRP A 98 -16.76 16.05 -26.34
CA TRP A 98 -16.71 16.36 -24.90
C TRP A 98 -15.52 15.72 -24.17
N MET A 99 -15.21 14.47 -24.49
CA MET A 99 -14.27 13.62 -23.74
C MET A 99 -12.96 13.35 -24.51
N GLY A 100 -12.96 13.63 -25.81
CA GLY A 100 -11.81 13.48 -26.69
C GLY A 100 -11.88 12.22 -27.56
N LYS A 101 -10.82 12.02 -28.36
CA LYS A 101 -10.81 11.11 -29.52
C LYS A 101 -11.48 9.75 -29.28
N LEU A 102 -12.38 9.37 -30.19
CA LEU A 102 -12.91 8.01 -30.26
C LEU A 102 -11.82 7.02 -30.71
N LEU A 103 -11.36 6.17 -29.79
CA LEU A 103 -10.36 5.14 -30.06
C LEU A 103 -10.99 3.88 -30.67
N THR A 104 -10.39 3.39 -31.74
CA THR A 104 -10.80 2.12 -32.36
C THR A 104 -10.25 0.91 -31.59
N CYS A 105 -10.88 -0.27 -31.70
CA CYS A 105 -10.33 -1.52 -31.15
C CYS A 105 -8.91 -1.83 -31.66
N SER A 106 -8.59 -1.40 -32.90
CA SER A 106 -7.23 -1.49 -33.47
C SER A 106 -6.21 -0.58 -32.75
N GLU A 107 -6.65 0.50 -32.11
CA GLU A 107 -5.79 1.39 -31.32
C GLU A 107 -5.68 0.91 -29.88
N PHE A 108 -6.77 0.49 -29.24
CA PHE A 108 -6.72 -0.19 -27.94
C PHE A 108 -5.78 -1.42 -27.96
N LYS A 109 -5.81 -2.23 -29.03
CA LYS A 109 -4.85 -3.32 -29.28
C LYS A 109 -3.39 -2.87 -29.24
N LYS A 110 -3.09 -1.69 -29.80
CA LYS A 110 -1.73 -1.10 -29.83
C LYS A 110 -1.36 -0.42 -28.51
N ILE A 111 -2.33 0.02 -27.71
CA ILE A 111 -2.12 0.68 -26.42
C ILE A 111 -1.88 -0.34 -25.30
N TYR A 112 -2.62 -1.46 -25.29
CA TYR A 112 -2.60 -2.44 -24.20
C TYR A 112 -1.92 -3.78 -24.52
N GLY A 113 -1.48 -4.01 -25.76
CA GLY A 113 -0.80 -5.26 -26.14
C GLY A 113 -1.68 -6.50 -25.93
N ILE A 114 -2.98 -6.34 -26.18
CA ILE A 114 -3.99 -7.40 -26.12
C ILE A 114 -4.47 -7.65 -27.55
N GLU A 115 -4.37 -8.89 -28.02
CA GLU A 115 -4.58 -9.19 -29.44
C GLU A 115 -6.04 -9.13 -29.88
N GLU A 116 -6.96 -9.50 -29.00
CA GLU A 116 -8.39 -9.57 -29.28
C GLU A 116 -9.07 -8.40 -28.56
N VAL A 117 -9.59 -7.44 -29.32
CA VAL A 117 -10.28 -6.27 -28.75
C VAL A 117 -11.62 -6.09 -29.47
N HIS A 118 -12.69 -6.10 -28.67
CA HIS A 118 -14.08 -6.09 -29.09
C HIS A 118 -14.85 -5.03 -28.30
N TYR A 119 -16.12 -4.81 -28.62
CA TYR A 119 -16.98 -3.93 -27.84
C TYR A 119 -17.70 -4.70 -26.71
N VAL A 120 -18.13 -3.99 -25.66
CA VAL A 120 -18.84 -4.61 -24.52
C VAL A 120 -20.20 -5.19 -24.93
N ASP A 121 -20.86 -4.65 -25.94
CA ASP A 121 -22.09 -5.21 -26.53
C ASP A 121 -21.83 -6.48 -27.38
N GLU A 122 -20.57 -6.78 -27.73
CA GLU A 122 -20.15 -8.01 -28.41
C GLU A 122 -19.72 -9.12 -27.41
N LEU A 123 -19.59 -8.79 -26.12
CA LEU A 123 -19.03 -9.65 -25.05
C LEU A 123 -19.66 -11.05 -25.02
N GLN A 124 -20.99 -11.13 -25.02
CA GLN A 124 -21.68 -12.41 -24.89
C GLN A 124 -21.46 -13.32 -26.12
N ALA A 125 -21.46 -12.73 -27.31
CA ALA A 125 -21.24 -13.46 -28.56
C ALA A 125 -19.78 -13.96 -28.69
N VAL A 126 -18.81 -13.12 -28.29
CA VAL A 126 -17.39 -13.52 -28.25
C VAL A 126 -17.18 -14.64 -27.24
N LEU A 127 -17.71 -14.54 -26.01
CA LEU A 127 -17.58 -15.60 -25.00
C LEU A 127 -18.24 -16.91 -25.45
N LYS A 128 -19.41 -16.86 -26.11
CA LYS A 128 -20.03 -18.03 -26.75
C LYS A 128 -19.09 -18.67 -27.80
N SER A 129 -18.41 -17.87 -28.62
CA SER A 129 -17.48 -18.36 -29.65
C SER A 129 -16.23 -19.08 -29.09
N LEU A 130 -15.86 -18.83 -27.83
CA LEU A 130 -14.77 -19.54 -27.16
C LEU A 130 -15.15 -20.96 -26.71
N ASN A 131 -16.45 -21.28 -26.67
CA ASN A 131 -17.01 -22.54 -26.16
C ASN A 131 -16.39 -22.97 -24.80
N PRO A 132 -16.50 -22.16 -23.73
CA PRO A 132 -15.97 -22.48 -22.41
C PRO A 132 -16.77 -23.59 -21.72
N ASP A 133 -16.08 -24.48 -21.00
CA ASP A 133 -16.71 -25.43 -20.08
C ASP A 133 -17.23 -24.72 -18.81
N THR A 134 -16.59 -23.60 -18.41
CA THR A 134 -16.97 -22.76 -17.26
C THR A 134 -16.34 -21.36 -17.37
N LEU A 135 -17.12 -20.32 -17.10
CA LEU A 135 -16.61 -18.97 -16.84
C LEU A 135 -16.18 -18.86 -15.37
N LEU A 136 -14.98 -18.33 -15.12
CA LEU A 136 -14.49 -18.03 -13.77
C LEU A 136 -14.63 -16.54 -13.49
N THR A 137 -15.47 -16.16 -12.54
CA THR A 137 -15.72 -14.77 -12.12
C THR A 137 -15.07 -14.48 -10.76
N LEU A 138 -14.81 -13.20 -10.49
CA LEU A 138 -14.09 -12.78 -9.28
C LEU A 138 -15.04 -12.49 -8.11
N ARG A 139 -15.11 -13.40 -7.14
CA ARG A 139 -15.85 -13.18 -5.90
C ARG A 139 -15.08 -13.71 -4.69
N GLY A 140 -14.93 -12.89 -3.66
CA GLY A 140 -14.30 -13.31 -2.40
C GLY A 140 -13.99 -12.14 -1.45
N PRO A 141 -13.79 -12.41 -0.15
CA PRO A 141 -13.71 -11.39 0.88
C PRO A 141 -12.33 -10.73 0.96
N ASN A 142 -12.28 -9.40 0.85
CA ASN A 142 -11.12 -8.62 1.25
C ASN A 142 -10.99 -8.65 2.79
N THR A 143 -9.88 -9.17 3.29
CA THR A 143 -9.69 -9.57 4.70
C THR A 143 -9.46 -8.42 5.68
N ASP A 144 -9.52 -7.17 5.20
CA ASP A 144 -9.25 -5.95 5.98
C ASP A 144 -10.40 -4.94 5.95
N SER A 145 -11.20 -4.92 4.89
CA SER A 145 -12.47 -4.16 4.81
C SER A 145 -13.70 -5.02 5.15
N GLY A 146 -13.62 -6.34 4.98
CA GLY A 146 -14.76 -7.25 5.09
C GLY A 146 -15.71 -7.24 3.87
N LEU A 147 -15.41 -6.43 2.85
CA LEU A 147 -16.19 -6.36 1.61
C LEU A 147 -15.85 -7.53 0.68
N THR A 148 -16.82 -7.97 -0.12
CA THR A 148 -16.61 -8.95 -1.19
C THR A 148 -16.22 -8.24 -2.49
N ALA A 149 -15.27 -8.79 -3.24
CA ALA A 149 -14.94 -8.31 -4.59
C ALA A 149 -16.18 -8.32 -5.50
N LYS A 150 -16.31 -7.30 -6.37
CA LYS A 150 -17.40 -7.18 -7.35
C LYS A 150 -17.27 -8.28 -8.39
N GLU A 151 -18.25 -9.17 -8.42
CA GLU A 151 -18.35 -10.20 -9.45
C GLU A 151 -18.71 -9.56 -10.80
N ALA A 152 -18.17 -10.10 -11.90
CA ALA A 152 -18.47 -9.61 -13.24
C ALA A 152 -19.92 -10.00 -13.63
N VAL A 153 -20.73 -9.02 -14.01
CA VAL A 153 -22.13 -9.23 -14.44
C VAL A 153 -22.33 -8.59 -15.80
N PHE A 154 -22.92 -9.31 -16.75
CA PHE A 154 -23.27 -8.81 -18.08
C PHE A 154 -24.53 -9.50 -18.61
N GLU A 155 -25.14 -8.96 -19.66
CA GLU A 155 -26.37 -9.51 -20.24
C GLU A 155 -26.14 -10.93 -20.81
N GLY A 156 -27.00 -11.87 -20.41
CA GLY A 156 -26.90 -13.25 -20.86
C GLY A 156 -25.71 -14.05 -20.31
N ILE A 157 -25.15 -13.63 -19.17
CA ILE A 157 -24.16 -14.43 -18.40
C ILE A 157 -24.76 -15.75 -17.87
N ASP A 158 -26.08 -15.78 -17.67
CA ASP A 158 -26.87 -16.93 -17.20
C ASP A 158 -26.99 -18.07 -18.23
N GLU A 159 -26.68 -17.82 -19.50
CA GLU A 159 -26.50 -18.88 -20.51
C GLU A 159 -25.22 -19.70 -20.31
N PHE A 160 -24.30 -19.27 -19.44
CA PHE A 160 -23.03 -19.94 -19.16
C PHE A 160 -23.02 -20.65 -17.80
N LYS A 161 -22.24 -21.73 -17.70
CA LYS A 161 -21.83 -22.25 -16.39
C LYS A 161 -20.80 -21.31 -15.78
N VAL A 162 -21.12 -20.70 -14.63
CA VAL A 162 -20.24 -19.80 -13.87
C VAL A 162 -19.73 -20.50 -12.61
N ASP A 163 -18.46 -20.26 -12.26
CA ASP A 163 -17.87 -20.55 -10.95
C ASP A 163 -17.21 -19.27 -10.41
N ASN A 164 -17.54 -18.91 -9.17
CA ASN A 164 -17.06 -17.69 -8.52
C ASN A 164 -16.25 -17.95 -7.24
N GLU A 165 -15.89 -19.21 -6.98
CA GLU A 165 -15.10 -19.62 -5.80
C GLU A 165 -13.63 -19.90 -6.16
N ILE A 166 -13.37 -20.43 -7.36
CA ILE A 166 -12.02 -20.83 -7.81
C ILE A 166 -11.09 -19.62 -8.00
N LEU A 167 -11.57 -18.54 -8.64
CA LEU A 167 -10.69 -17.48 -9.15
C LEU A 167 -10.02 -16.67 -8.04
N PHE A 168 -10.81 -16.20 -7.07
CA PHE A 168 -10.34 -15.27 -6.02
C PHE A 168 -9.10 -15.74 -5.25
N PRO A 169 -9.05 -16.96 -4.66
CA PRO A 169 -7.87 -17.39 -3.92
C PRO A 169 -6.64 -17.53 -4.82
N VAL A 170 -6.82 -17.94 -6.09
CA VAL A 170 -5.71 -18.09 -7.05
C VAL A 170 -5.12 -16.73 -7.44
N ILE A 171 -5.95 -15.78 -7.88
CA ILE A 171 -5.47 -14.47 -8.34
C ILE A 171 -5.00 -13.59 -7.17
N ALA A 172 -5.58 -13.74 -5.96
CA ALA A 172 -5.07 -13.11 -4.75
C ALA A 172 -3.67 -13.63 -4.38
N GLU A 173 -3.44 -14.95 -4.40
CA GLU A 173 -2.12 -15.54 -4.10
C GLU A 173 -1.05 -15.09 -5.11
N LEU A 174 -1.42 -14.92 -6.39
CA LEU A 174 -0.51 -14.39 -7.41
C LEU A 174 -0.18 -12.90 -7.20
N ARG A 175 -1.08 -12.09 -6.63
CA ARG A 175 -0.79 -10.71 -6.22
C ARG A 175 0.12 -10.60 -5.00
N VAL A 176 0.12 -11.59 -4.09
CA VAL A 176 0.98 -11.60 -2.88
C VAL A 176 2.47 -11.56 -3.26
N VAL A 177 2.87 -12.34 -4.28
CA VAL A 177 4.26 -12.46 -4.74
C VAL A 177 4.46 -11.67 -6.04
N LYS A 178 5.21 -10.57 -5.97
CA LYS A 178 5.43 -9.65 -7.09
C LYS A 178 6.49 -10.19 -8.06
N THR A 179 6.26 -10.02 -9.36
CA THR A 179 7.30 -10.24 -10.39
C THR A 179 8.43 -9.20 -10.26
N PRO A 180 9.61 -9.44 -10.86
CA PRO A 180 10.66 -8.41 -10.93
C PRO A 180 10.17 -7.09 -11.55
N GLN A 181 9.31 -7.14 -12.57
CA GLN A 181 8.78 -5.94 -13.24
C GLN A 181 7.86 -5.14 -12.30
N GLU A 182 6.97 -5.81 -11.56
CA GLU A 182 6.14 -5.18 -10.52
C GLU A 182 7.00 -4.51 -9.43
N ILE A 183 8.10 -5.16 -9.03
CA ILE A 183 9.03 -4.60 -8.03
C ILE A 183 9.72 -3.34 -8.55
N GLU A 184 10.00 -3.20 -9.86
CA GLU A 184 10.55 -1.94 -10.40
C GLU A 184 9.52 -0.79 -10.37
N VAL A 185 8.24 -1.07 -10.67
CA VAL A 185 7.15 -0.06 -10.51
C VAL A 185 7.04 0.37 -9.05
N MET A 186 7.05 -0.59 -8.12
CA MET A 186 7.02 -0.29 -6.69
C MET A 186 8.25 0.53 -6.27
N ARG A 187 9.47 0.19 -6.71
CA ARG A 187 10.68 1.01 -6.43
C ARG A 187 10.54 2.45 -6.94
N TYR A 188 9.97 2.66 -8.12
CA TYR A 188 9.77 4.00 -8.67
C TYR A 188 8.81 4.83 -7.81
N VAL A 189 7.62 4.32 -7.50
CA VAL A 189 6.64 5.07 -6.68
C VAL A 189 7.12 5.27 -5.24
N CYS A 190 7.89 4.32 -4.69
CA CYS A 190 8.61 4.46 -3.43
C CYS A 190 9.66 5.57 -3.49
N LYS A 191 10.43 5.68 -4.58
CA LYS A 191 11.42 6.75 -4.78
C LYS A 191 10.73 8.11 -4.85
N VAL A 192 9.70 8.26 -5.69
CA VAL A 192 8.93 9.52 -5.83
C VAL A 192 8.38 9.97 -4.48
N SER A 193 7.71 9.06 -3.75
CA SER A 193 7.16 9.38 -2.43
C SER A 193 8.25 9.70 -1.41
N SER A 194 9.39 8.99 -1.47
CA SER A 194 10.56 9.30 -0.62
C SER A 194 11.16 10.67 -0.93
N ASP A 195 11.20 11.09 -2.20
CA ASP A 195 11.70 12.40 -2.63
C ASP A 195 10.73 13.55 -2.28
N ALA A 196 9.43 13.28 -2.33
CA ALA A 196 8.36 14.17 -1.86
C ALA A 196 8.46 14.41 -0.34
N HIS A 197 8.62 13.36 0.47
CA HIS A 197 8.84 13.48 1.93
C HIS A 197 10.04 14.38 2.29
N LYS A 198 11.11 14.42 1.45
CA LYS A 198 12.24 15.36 1.65
C LYS A 198 11.82 16.81 1.41
N GLN A 199 10.98 17.08 0.41
CA GLN A 199 10.46 18.44 0.18
C GLN A 199 9.61 18.88 1.36
N VAL A 200 8.77 17.98 1.90
CA VAL A 200 7.96 18.25 3.07
C VAL A 200 8.82 18.55 4.30
N MET A 201 9.83 17.72 4.61
CA MET A 201 10.77 17.99 5.72
C MET A 201 11.64 19.25 5.52
N LEU A 202 11.84 19.70 4.28
CA LEU A 202 12.53 20.97 3.98
C LEU A 202 11.61 22.20 4.03
N TYR A 203 10.29 21.99 4.00
CA TYR A 203 9.26 23.03 4.00
C TYR A 203 8.62 23.21 5.38
N ALA A 204 8.33 22.11 6.08
CA ALA A 204 7.69 22.06 7.39
C ALA A 204 8.46 22.89 8.43
N ARG A 205 7.70 23.67 9.20
CA ARG A 205 8.19 24.59 10.24
C ARG A 205 7.01 25.07 11.09
N PRO A 206 7.22 25.56 12.32
CA PRO A 206 6.16 26.14 13.14
C PRO A 206 5.43 27.30 12.43
N GLY A 207 4.13 27.43 12.66
CA GLY A 207 3.26 28.45 12.07
C GLY A 207 2.66 28.07 10.71
N LEU A 208 3.01 26.92 10.14
CA LEU A 208 2.30 26.33 9.00
C LEU A 208 1.11 25.48 9.46
N MET A 209 0.17 25.22 8.56
CA MET A 209 -0.88 24.22 8.73
C MET A 209 -0.43 22.86 8.17
N GLU A 210 -0.93 21.77 8.75
CA GLU A 210 -0.61 20.40 8.31
C GLU A 210 -0.96 20.16 6.83
N TYR A 211 -2.12 20.65 6.34
CA TYR A 211 -2.52 20.52 4.92
C TYR A 211 -1.56 21.22 3.94
N GLN A 212 -0.77 22.19 4.39
CA GLN A 212 0.25 22.82 3.54
C GLN A 212 1.45 21.89 3.31
N CYS A 213 1.68 20.93 4.21
CA CYS A 213 2.69 19.90 4.06
C CYS A 213 2.18 18.77 3.15
N GLU A 214 0.92 18.36 3.31
CA GLU A 214 0.20 17.49 2.36
C GLU A 214 0.26 18.05 0.93
N SER A 215 -0.06 19.33 0.74
CA SER A 215 -0.03 19.99 -0.57
C SER A 215 1.35 19.93 -1.25
N VAL A 216 2.45 20.04 -0.48
CA VAL A 216 3.82 19.90 -1.00
C VAL A 216 4.16 18.44 -1.37
N PHE A 217 3.62 17.46 -0.64
CA PHE A 217 3.74 16.05 -1.02
C PHE A 217 3.01 15.75 -2.34
N LEU A 218 1.75 16.20 -2.44
CA LEU A 218 0.89 15.98 -3.61
C LEU A 218 1.48 16.64 -4.87
N ASP A 219 1.94 17.89 -4.78
CA ASP A 219 2.64 18.58 -5.87
C ASP A 219 3.85 17.77 -6.35
N HIS A 220 4.76 17.38 -5.46
CA HIS A 220 5.95 16.63 -5.87
C HIS A 220 5.60 15.28 -6.51
N CYS A 221 4.69 14.53 -5.89
CA CYS A 221 4.26 13.21 -6.38
C CYS A 221 3.68 13.29 -7.80
N TYR A 222 2.80 14.25 -8.08
CA TYR A 222 2.20 14.37 -9.41
C TYR A 222 3.15 15.06 -10.41
N ARG A 223 3.67 16.25 -10.08
CA ARG A 223 4.47 17.10 -11.00
C ARG A 223 5.84 16.52 -11.34
N VAL A 224 6.44 15.69 -10.48
CA VAL A 224 7.74 15.04 -10.73
C VAL A 224 7.57 13.56 -11.06
N GLY A 225 6.65 12.86 -10.39
CA GLY A 225 6.48 11.41 -10.54
C GLY A 225 5.40 10.96 -11.53
N GLY A 226 4.51 11.85 -11.99
CA GLY A 226 3.31 11.46 -12.74
C GLY A 226 2.22 10.80 -11.88
N CYS A 227 2.39 10.75 -10.56
CA CYS A 227 1.45 10.12 -9.62
C CYS A 227 0.21 10.99 -9.43
N ARG A 228 -0.76 10.93 -10.37
CA ARG A 228 -2.03 11.67 -10.29
C ARG A 228 -2.87 11.31 -9.05
N HIS A 229 -2.71 10.10 -8.53
CA HIS A 229 -3.40 9.60 -7.35
C HIS A 229 -2.42 9.36 -6.20
N VAL A 230 -2.94 9.43 -4.98
CA VAL A 230 -2.31 8.88 -3.78
C VAL A 230 -2.85 7.48 -3.49
N SER A 231 -2.09 6.70 -2.73
CA SER A 231 -2.47 5.36 -2.29
C SER A 231 -3.62 5.39 -1.28
N TYR A 232 -3.67 6.43 -0.44
CA TYR A 232 -4.62 6.70 0.64
C TYR A 232 -4.65 8.21 0.93
N THR A 233 -5.64 8.70 1.69
CA THR A 233 -5.68 10.08 2.17
C THR A 233 -4.42 10.39 3.00
N CYS A 234 -3.73 11.50 2.72
CA CYS A 234 -2.49 11.84 3.40
C CYS A 234 -2.75 12.16 4.89
N ILE A 235 -1.92 11.63 5.77
CA ILE A 235 -2.08 11.71 7.22
C ILE A 235 -0.99 12.63 7.75
N CYS A 236 -1.29 13.92 7.96
CA CYS A 236 -0.30 14.91 8.41
C CYS A 236 -0.47 15.27 9.90
N GLY A 237 -0.21 14.33 10.81
CA GLY A 237 -0.42 14.56 12.25
C GLY A 237 0.71 15.35 12.91
N SER A 238 0.42 16.55 13.43
CA SER A 238 1.34 17.33 14.28
C SER A 238 0.92 17.37 15.76
N GLY A 239 1.89 17.25 16.66
CA GLY A 239 1.64 17.16 18.10
C GLY A 239 0.70 15.99 18.41
N ASN A 240 -0.34 16.25 19.21
CA ASN A 240 -1.34 15.24 19.60
C ASN A 240 -1.99 14.49 18.42
N ASN A 241 -2.07 15.10 17.23
CA ASN A 241 -2.62 14.43 16.05
C ASN A 241 -1.77 13.23 15.60
N GLY A 242 -0.45 13.23 15.86
CA GLY A 242 0.45 12.11 15.60
C GLY A 242 0.18 10.85 16.44
N ALA A 243 -0.74 10.91 17.41
CA ALA A 243 -1.27 9.74 18.14
C ALA A 243 -2.61 9.21 17.57
N THR A 244 -3.15 9.84 16.51
CA THR A 244 -4.37 9.43 15.82
C THR A 244 -3.99 8.73 14.51
N LEU A 245 -3.95 7.39 14.52
CA LEU A 245 -3.30 6.59 13.46
C LEU A 245 -3.79 6.90 12.04
N HIS A 246 -5.09 7.12 11.83
CA HIS A 246 -5.66 7.52 10.54
C HIS A 246 -6.22 8.96 10.63
N TYR A 247 -5.39 9.92 11.02
CA TYR A 247 -5.70 11.36 10.94
C TYR A 247 -5.84 11.82 9.46
N GLY A 248 -6.21 13.08 9.20
CA GLY A 248 -6.31 13.63 7.83
C GLY A 248 -7.62 13.32 7.08
N HIS A 249 -8.44 12.38 7.56
CA HIS A 249 -9.79 12.16 7.03
C HIS A 249 -10.70 13.40 7.20
N ALA A 250 -11.82 13.47 6.46
CA ALA A 250 -12.66 14.68 6.34
C ALA A 250 -13.13 15.34 7.66
N ALA A 251 -13.28 14.59 8.76
CA ALA A 251 -13.68 15.15 10.06
C ALA A 251 -12.49 15.54 10.96
N ALA A 252 -11.26 15.29 10.51
CA ALA A 252 -9.99 15.67 11.14
C ALA A 252 -8.95 16.06 10.06
N PRO A 253 -9.24 17.05 9.18
CA PRO A 253 -8.68 17.09 7.82
C PRO A 253 -7.38 17.92 7.73
N ASN A 254 -6.31 17.45 8.38
CA ASN A 254 -4.98 18.09 8.36
C ASN A 254 -5.03 19.61 8.67
N ALA A 255 -5.87 19.98 9.63
CA ALA A 255 -6.33 21.36 9.86
C ALA A 255 -5.77 22.01 11.14
N LYS A 256 -4.84 21.36 11.85
CA LYS A 256 -4.13 21.99 12.98
C LYS A 256 -2.91 22.78 12.46
N MET A 257 -2.56 23.83 13.21
CA MET A 257 -1.30 24.56 13.04
C MET A 257 -0.16 23.79 13.71
N ILE A 258 0.94 23.61 13.00
CA ILE A 258 2.19 23.05 13.50
C ILE A 258 2.83 24.08 14.45
N HIS A 259 3.14 23.68 15.68
CA HIS A 259 3.72 24.55 16.71
C HIS A 259 5.20 24.24 16.94
N ASP A 260 5.90 25.14 17.64
CA ASP A 260 7.26 24.85 18.09
C ASP A 260 7.24 23.75 19.16
N GLY A 261 8.21 22.82 19.10
CA GLY A 261 8.25 21.64 19.96
C GLY A 261 7.28 20.51 19.58
N ASP A 262 6.40 20.65 18.58
CA ASP A 262 5.61 19.52 18.08
C ASP A 262 6.51 18.44 17.44
N MET A 263 6.14 17.17 17.64
CA MET A 263 6.51 16.12 16.69
C MET A 263 5.51 16.14 15.51
N CYS A 264 6.02 16.04 14.30
CA CYS A 264 5.23 15.69 13.12
C CYS A 264 5.38 14.17 12.89
N LEU A 265 4.27 13.49 12.63
CA LEU A 265 4.20 12.14 12.07
C LEU A 265 3.37 12.26 10.79
N PHE A 266 4.05 12.27 9.65
CA PHE A 266 3.43 12.44 8.35
C PHE A 266 3.53 11.12 7.57
N ASP A 267 2.38 10.50 7.34
CA ASP A 267 2.22 9.23 6.63
C ASP A 267 1.51 9.48 5.29
N MET A 268 2.24 9.28 4.19
CA MET A 268 1.84 9.67 2.84
C MET A 268 2.51 8.81 1.77
N GLY A 269 1.73 8.33 0.80
CA GLY A 269 2.19 7.50 -0.32
C GLY A 269 1.53 7.87 -1.64
N GLY A 270 2.33 8.11 -2.68
CA GLY A 270 1.84 8.27 -4.06
C GLY A 270 1.46 6.93 -4.70
N ASN A 271 0.66 6.98 -5.78
CA ASN A 271 0.28 5.81 -6.57
C ASN A 271 0.67 5.98 -8.06
N TYR A 272 1.25 4.96 -8.67
CA TYR A 272 1.72 4.99 -10.06
C TYR A 272 1.48 3.65 -10.77
N ALA A 273 0.87 3.69 -11.97
CA ALA A 273 0.40 2.50 -12.68
C ALA A 273 -0.50 1.56 -11.83
N GLY A 274 -1.25 2.14 -10.87
CA GLY A 274 -2.01 1.42 -9.86
C GLY A 274 -1.20 0.98 -8.64
N TYR A 275 0.13 0.87 -8.72
CA TYR A 275 0.98 0.41 -7.62
C TYR A 275 1.19 1.51 -6.56
N ALA A 276 1.04 1.11 -5.31
CA ALA A 276 1.11 1.97 -4.13
C ALA A 276 2.53 2.10 -3.56
N ALA A 277 2.90 3.31 -3.17
CA ALA A 277 3.82 3.55 -2.07
C ALA A 277 3.06 3.78 -0.77
N ASP A 278 3.76 3.61 0.35
CA ASP A 278 3.28 3.76 1.72
C ASP A 278 4.50 4.16 2.58
N ILE A 279 4.54 5.40 3.09
CA ILE A 279 5.73 5.94 3.76
C ILE A 279 5.35 6.91 4.87
N THR A 280 5.79 6.60 6.08
CA THR A 280 5.78 7.53 7.22
C THR A 280 7.14 8.09 7.54
N CYS A 281 7.19 9.41 7.74
CA CYS A 281 8.31 10.13 8.32
C CYS A 281 7.88 10.83 9.62
N SER A 282 8.54 10.51 10.74
CA SER A 282 8.42 11.27 11.99
C SER A 282 9.63 12.19 12.22
N PHE A 283 9.37 13.45 12.58
CA PHE A 283 10.42 14.46 12.79
C PHE A 283 9.93 15.64 13.67
N PRO A 284 10.83 16.32 14.41
CA PRO A 284 10.48 17.52 15.18
C PRO A 284 10.18 18.70 14.25
N ALA A 285 9.09 19.42 14.50
CA ALA A 285 8.62 20.54 13.66
C ALA A 285 9.65 21.66 13.47
N ASN A 286 10.53 21.87 14.45
CA ASN A 286 11.59 22.88 14.44
C ASN A 286 12.97 22.34 14.00
N GLY A 287 13.05 21.08 13.57
CA GLY A 287 14.28 20.42 13.14
C GLY A 287 15.25 20.03 14.26
N LYS A 288 14.83 20.05 15.54
CA LYS A 288 15.65 19.64 16.69
C LYS A 288 14.85 18.75 17.65
N PHE A 289 15.29 17.51 17.84
CA PHE A 289 14.68 16.61 18.82
C PHE A 289 15.00 17.09 20.25
N THR A 290 14.01 17.05 21.14
CA THR A 290 14.23 17.02 22.60
C THR A 290 14.70 15.63 23.03
N ASP A 291 15.23 15.50 24.25
CA ASP A 291 15.67 14.18 24.78
C ASP A 291 14.51 13.17 24.85
N ASP A 292 13.30 13.61 25.27
CA ASP A 292 12.10 12.76 25.30
C ASP A 292 11.67 12.33 23.88
N GLN A 293 11.61 13.27 22.92
CA GLN A 293 11.27 12.95 21.53
C GLN A 293 12.28 11.97 20.93
N LYS A 294 13.57 12.20 21.19
CA LYS A 294 14.67 11.35 20.73
C LYS A 294 14.56 9.94 21.31
N LEU A 295 14.24 9.80 22.61
CA LEU A 295 14.08 8.49 23.25
C LEU A 295 12.96 7.66 22.59
N ILE A 296 11.81 8.27 22.29
CA ILE A 296 10.71 7.57 21.61
C ILE A 296 11.09 7.21 20.16
N TYR A 297 11.73 8.14 19.45
CA TYR A 297 12.19 7.94 18.07
C TYR A 297 13.25 6.83 17.94
N GLU A 298 14.28 6.85 18.79
CA GLU A 298 15.33 5.82 18.79
C GLU A 298 14.81 4.44 19.24
N ALA A 299 13.76 4.38 20.08
CA ALA A 299 13.07 3.14 20.42
C ALA A 299 12.31 2.53 19.24
N VAL A 300 11.63 3.34 18.43
CA VAL A 300 10.96 2.87 17.21
C VAL A 300 11.96 2.49 16.13
N LEU A 301 13.03 3.27 15.94
CA LEU A 301 14.13 2.91 15.04
C LEU A 301 14.71 1.53 15.41
N ALA A 302 14.98 1.28 16.70
CA ALA A 302 15.47 -0.02 17.17
C ALA A 302 14.49 -1.17 16.90
N ALA A 303 13.18 -0.95 17.08
CA ALA A 303 12.13 -1.92 16.75
C ALA A 303 12.14 -2.32 15.27
N ARG A 304 12.24 -1.31 14.40
CA ARG A 304 12.25 -1.44 12.94
C ARG A 304 13.55 -2.07 12.43
N ASP A 305 14.71 -1.68 12.96
CA ASP A 305 16.00 -2.28 12.59
C ASP A 305 16.12 -3.74 13.07
N ALA A 306 15.43 -4.12 14.15
CA ALA A 306 15.33 -5.52 14.57
C ALA A 306 14.58 -6.38 13.55
N VAL A 307 13.41 -5.92 13.07
CA VAL A 307 12.66 -6.61 12.01
C VAL A 307 13.47 -6.70 10.71
N VAL A 308 14.09 -5.61 10.27
CA VAL A 308 14.88 -5.59 9.01
C VAL A 308 16.09 -6.54 9.07
N ARG A 309 16.65 -6.77 10.25
CA ARG A 309 17.76 -7.73 10.47
C ARG A 309 17.28 -9.19 10.48
N GLU A 310 16.06 -9.46 10.91
CA GLU A 310 15.56 -10.83 11.19
C GLU A 310 14.60 -11.36 10.12
N ALA A 311 14.00 -10.47 9.30
CA ALA A 311 13.11 -10.80 8.20
C ALA A 311 13.82 -11.58 7.09
N LYS A 312 13.40 -12.82 6.89
CA LYS A 312 13.91 -13.78 5.88
C LYS A 312 12.82 -14.81 5.55
N PRO A 313 12.96 -15.61 4.47
CA PRO A 313 11.93 -16.60 4.12
C PRO A 313 11.65 -17.59 5.25
N GLY A 314 10.38 -17.95 5.44
CA GLY A 314 9.90 -18.89 6.45
C GLY A 314 9.61 -18.30 7.83
N VAL A 315 10.06 -17.07 8.15
CA VAL A 315 9.75 -16.40 9.42
C VAL A 315 8.31 -15.89 9.42
N LEU A 316 7.54 -16.10 10.49
CA LEU A 316 6.15 -15.63 10.60
C LEU A 316 6.07 -14.13 10.88
N TRP A 317 5.09 -13.45 10.28
CA TRP A 317 4.86 -12.02 10.51
C TRP A 317 4.43 -11.69 11.95
N SER A 318 3.78 -12.64 12.64
CA SER A 318 3.50 -12.56 14.09
C SER A 318 4.79 -12.38 14.90
N ASP A 319 5.83 -13.12 14.53
CA ASP A 319 7.06 -13.21 15.30
C ASP A 319 7.90 -11.95 15.08
N MET A 320 7.87 -11.40 13.86
CA MET A 320 8.41 -10.07 13.56
C MET A 320 7.72 -8.97 14.39
N HIS A 321 6.39 -9.00 14.54
CA HIS A 321 5.71 -8.05 15.41
C HIS A 321 6.12 -8.20 16.88
N LEU A 322 6.39 -9.42 17.37
CA LEU A 322 6.96 -9.63 18.70
C LEU A 322 8.43 -9.17 18.82
N THR A 323 9.25 -9.36 17.78
CA THR A 323 10.62 -8.84 17.68
C THR A 323 10.65 -7.31 17.78
N ALA A 324 9.81 -6.61 17.00
CA ALA A 324 9.69 -5.15 17.04
C ALA A 324 9.32 -4.66 18.45
N ASN A 325 8.27 -5.25 19.02
CA ASN A 325 7.79 -4.90 20.36
C ASN A 325 8.85 -5.13 21.45
N ARG A 326 9.60 -6.23 21.38
CA ARG A 326 10.69 -6.52 22.33
C ARG A 326 11.77 -5.44 22.28
N ALA A 327 12.30 -5.16 21.09
CA ALA A 327 13.35 -4.14 20.92
C ALA A 327 12.86 -2.73 21.32
N MET A 328 11.59 -2.38 21.05
CA MET A 328 10.97 -1.13 21.51
C MET A 328 10.92 -1.06 23.05
N LEU A 329 10.39 -2.10 23.70
CA LEU A 329 10.23 -2.15 25.16
C LEU A 329 11.59 -2.17 25.88
N GLU A 330 12.59 -2.88 25.34
CA GLU A 330 13.97 -2.85 25.83
C GLU A 330 14.58 -1.44 25.76
N HIS A 331 14.37 -0.72 24.66
CA HIS A 331 14.87 0.65 24.51
C HIS A 331 14.18 1.61 25.49
N LEU A 332 12.85 1.56 25.61
CA LEU A 332 12.10 2.41 26.55
C LEU A 332 12.40 2.07 28.03
N LYS A 333 12.74 0.81 28.32
CA LYS A 333 13.27 0.38 29.64
C LYS A 333 14.67 0.93 29.89
N LYS A 334 15.57 0.90 28.90
CA LYS A 334 16.92 1.51 28.98
C LYS A 334 16.85 3.03 29.19
N GLY A 335 15.86 3.70 28.60
CA GLY A 335 15.53 5.11 28.84
C GLY A 335 14.81 5.41 30.16
N ASN A 336 14.64 4.44 31.06
CA ASN A 336 13.92 4.56 32.34
C ASN A 336 12.43 4.93 32.25
N LEU A 337 11.84 4.98 31.05
CA LEU A 337 10.42 5.26 30.85
C LEU A 337 9.55 4.09 31.35
N LEU A 338 10.01 2.86 31.11
CA LEU A 338 9.41 1.61 31.56
C LEU A 338 10.27 0.92 32.63
N LYS A 339 9.63 0.16 33.51
CA LYS A 339 10.28 -0.64 34.56
C LYS A 339 9.65 -2.03 34.65
N GLY A 340 10.47 -3.05 34.87
CA GLY A 340 10.06 -4.46 34.95
C GLY A 340 10.83 -5.37 33.98
N ASP A 341 10.30 -6.56 33.75
CA ASP A 341 10.77 -7.51 32.74
C ASP A 341 10.00 -7.34 31.41
N VAL A 342 10.68 -7.57 30.27
CA VAL A 342 10.13 -7.31 28.92
C VAL A 342 9.25 -8.46 28.44
N GLU A 343 9.57 -9.72 28.73
CA GLU A 343 8.68 -10.84 28.38
C GLU A 343 7.39 -10.76 29.21
N MET A 344 7.47 -10.33 30.47
CA MET A 344 6.29 -10.03 31.28
C MET A 344 5.50 -8.82 30.78
N MET A 345 6.13 -7.79 30.19
CA MET A 345 5.42 -6.70 29.51
C MET A 345 4.63 -7.22 28.29
N ILE A 346 5.27 -8.02 27.43
CA ILE A 346 4.65 -8.59 26.22
C ILE A 346 3.53 -9.57 26.59
N LYS A 347 3.76 -10.49 27.53
CA LYS A 347 2.79 -11.48 28.02
C LYS A 347 1.50 -10.85 28.57
N ASN A 348 1.59 -9.61 29.07
CA ASN A 348 0.47 -8.87 29.64
C ASN A 348 0.01 -7.71 28.73
N GLY A 349 0.40 -7.71 27.45
CA GLY A 349 -0.12 -6.82 26.42
C GLY A 349 0.32 -5.37 26.51
N VAL A 350 1.37 -5.04 27.28
CA VAL A 350 1.88 -3.66 27.45
C VAL A 350 2.34 -3.08 26.11
N ASN A 351 2.90 -3.92 25.24
CA ASN A 351 3.20 -3.58 23.85
C ASN A 351 1.95 -3.09 23.09
N GLY A 352 0.81 -3.76 23.23
CA GLY A 352 -0.46 -3.39 22.59
C GLY A 352 -1.10 -2.09 23.13
N ILE A 353 -0.52 -1.49 24.17
CA ILE A 353 -0.87 -0.14 24.65
C ILE A 353 -0.11 0.91 23.82
N LEU A 354 1.19 0.68 23.60
CA LEU A 354 2.10 1.60 22.91
C LEU A 354 2.05 1.47 21.39
N GLN A 355 1.90 0.26 20.86
CA GLN A 355 1.63 -0.05 19.45
C GLN A 355 0.30 -0.82 19.33
N PRO A 356 -0.84 -0.12 19.16
CA PRO A 356 -2.16 -0.75 19.10
C PRO A 356 -2.57 -1.24 17.69
N HIS A 357 -1.68 -1.14 16.70
CA HIS A 357 -1.85 -1.64 15.32
C HIS A 357 -0.85 -2.79 15.03
N GLY A 358 -0.99 -3.45 13.87
CA GLY A 358 -0.03 -4.45 13.42
C GLY A 358 1.38 -3.88 13.21
N LEU A 359 2.37 -4.74 12.95
CA LEU A 359 3.72 -4.31 12.52
C LEU A 359 3.74 -3.82 11.06
N GLY A 360 2.72 -4.18 10.29
CA GLY A 360 2.60 -3.87 8.89
C GLY A 360 1.77 -4.90 8.15
N HIS A 361 1.75 -4.75 6.83
CA HIS A 361 0.86 -5.44 5.92
C HIS A 361 1.53 -5.70 4.57
N LEU A 362 0.88 -6.50 3.72
CA LEU A 362 1.25 -6.62 2.32
C LEU A 362 0.98 -5.28 1.61
N LEU A 363 1.81 -4.94 0.62
CA LEU A 363 1.72 -3.73 -0.20
C LEU A 363 1.82 -4.11 -1.68
N GLY A 364 1.06 -3.46 -2.56
CA GLY A 364 1.01 -3.80 -4.00
C GLY A 364 0.21 -2.80 -4.81
N LEU A 365 -0.88 -3.25 -5.47
CA LEU A 365 -1.83 -2.37 -6.17
C LEU A 365 -2.79 -1.67 -5.20
N ASP A 366 -3.08 -2.32 -4.09
CA ASP A 366 -3.72 -1.69 -2.93
C ASP A 366 -2.65 -1.38 -1.87
N VAL A 367 -2.92 -0.38 -1.02
CA VAL A 367 -2.05 -0.04 0.12
C VAL A 367 -2.02 -1.19 1.13
N HIS A 368 -3.22 -1.61 1.57
CA HIS A 368 -3.45 -2.85 2.30
C HIS A 368 -3.71 -3.97 1.28
N ASP A 369 -2.64 -4.55 0.74
CA ASP A 369 -2.73 -5.47 -0.39
C ASP A 369 -3.28 -6.86 -0.01
N VAL A 370 -3.88 -7.50 -1.01
CA VAL A 370 -4.70 -8.70 -0.84
C VAL A 370 -3.90 -9.94 -0.44
N GLY A 371 -4.59 -10.95 0.08
CA GLY A 371 -4.04 -12.29 0.31
C GLY A 371 -3.42 -12.52 1.69
N GLY A 372 -3.57 -11.57 2.63
CA GLY A 372 -3.02 -11.67 3.99
C GLY A 372 -3.55 -12.83 4.83
N TYR A 373 -4.82 -13.23 4.60
CA TYR A 373 -5.50 -14.34 5.29
C TYR A 373 -6.33 -15.20 4.32
N LEU A 374 -5.69 -15.78 3.30
CA LEU A 374 -6.32 -16.79 2.42
C LEU A 374 -6.52 -18.14 3.16
N PRO A 375 -7.40 -19.04 2.67
CA PRO A 375 -7.75 -20.27 3.39
C PRO A 375 -6.59 -21.21 3.76
N HIS A 376 -5.48 -21.16 3.01
CA HIS A 376 -4.25 -21.93 3.27
C HIS A 376 -3.23 -21.22 4.18
N CYS A 377 -3.54 -20.00 4.63
CA CYS A 377 -2.67 -19.19 5.49
C CYS A 377 -2.97 -19.39 6.99
N PRO A 378 -2.02 -19.11 7.90
CA PRO A 378 -2.29 -19.06 9.32
C PRO A 378 -3.42 -18.07 9.64
N PRO A 379 -4.40 -18.43 10.51
CA PRO A 379 -5.58 -17.60 10.77
C PRO A 379 -5.23 -16.31 11.54
N ARG A 380 -6.14 -15.34 11.50
CA ARG A 380 -6.04 -14.09 12.26
C ARG A 380 -6.02 -14.40 13.77
N LEU A 381 -4.92 -14.05 14.44
CA LEU A 381 -4.70 -14.33 15.86
C LEU A 381 -5.60 -13.47 16.77
N ALA A 382 -5.74 -13.87 18.03
CA ALA A 382 -6.49 -13.12 19.04
C ALA A 382 -5.63 -12.03 19.73
N GLY A 383 -6.28 -11.17 20.51
CA GLY A 383 -5.60 -10.14 21.32
C GLY A 383 -4.89 -9.08 20.47
N PRO A 384 -3.74 -8.53 20.93
CA PRO A 384 -2.99 -7.51 20.19
C PRO A 384 -2.59 -7.96 18.77
N LEU A 385 -2.23 -9.24 18.60
CA LEU A 385 -1.79 -9.79 17.31
C LEU A 385 -2.90 -9.83 16.25
N GLY A 386 -4.18 -9.78 16.65
CA GLY A 386 -5.31 -9.72 15.71
C GLY A 386 -5.38 -8.44 14.87
N ARG A 387 -4.54 -7.44 15.18
CA ARG A 387 -4.40 -6.17 14.44
C ARG A 387 -3.40 -6.24 13.27
N LEU A 388 -2.69 -7.36 13.10
CA LEU A 388 -1.89 -7.61 11.90
C LEU A 388 -2.81 -7.80 10.68
N ARG A 389 -2.35 -7.42 9.48
CA ARG A 389 -3.10 -7.70 8.23
C ARG A 389 -2.69 -9.00 7.54
N THR A 390 -1.71 -9.71 8.10
CA THR A 390 -1.30 -11.05 7.70
C THR A 390 -0.66 -11.78 8.87
N ALA A 391 -0.78 -13.11 8.92
CA ALA A 391 -0.01 -13.97 9.82
C ALA A 391 0.88 -14.97 9.04
N ARG A 392 1.10 -14.71 7.75
CA ARG A 392 1.86 -15.60 6.85
C ARG A 392 3.33 -15.69 7.25
N GLY A 393 3.94 -16.82 6.89
CA GLY A 393 5.39 -16.92 6.76
C GLY A 393 5.88 -16.11 5.57
N LEU A 394 6.94 -15.32 5.76
CA LEU A 394 7.55 -14.49 4.73
C LEU A 394 8.09 -15.34 3.57
N GLN A 395 7.98 -14.83 2.35
CA GLN A 395 8.46 -15.47 1.12
C GLN A 395 9.17 -14.45 0.23
N ALA A 396 10.07 -14.92 -0.64
CA ALA A 396 10.71 -14.05 -1.62
C ALA A 396 9.67 -13.48 -2.61
N GLY A 397 9.79 -12.18 -2.93
CA GLY A 397 8.83 -11.47 -3.78
C GLY A 397 7.58 -10.95 -3.06
N MET A 398 7.35 -11.29 -1.79
CA MET A 398 6.41 -10.50 -0.96
C MET A 398 6.98 -9.10 -0.74
N ILE A 399 6.11 -8.09 -0.75
CA ILE A 399 6.43 -6.71 -0.36
C ILE A 399 5.53 -6.34 0.81
N LEU A 400 6.12 -5.80 1.89
CA LEU A 400 5.42 -5.42 3.12
C LEU A 400 5.88 -4.06 3.65
N THR A 401 5.01 -3.39 4.41
CA THR A 401 5.40 -2.29 5.31
C THR A 401 6.13 -2.84 6.55
N ILE A 402 7.09 -2.08 7.09
CA ILE A 402 7.75 -2.35 8.39
C ILE A 402 7.60 -1.08 9.22
N GLU A 403 6.46 -0.96 9.88
CA GLU A 403 5.89 0.29 10.37
C GLU A 403 5.67 0.30 11.89
N PRO A 404 6.58 -0.22 12.74
CA PRO A 404 6.37 -0.18 14.19
C PRO A 404 6.27 1.27 14.68
N GLY A 405 5.52 1.49 15.75
CA GLY A 405 5.30 2.84 16.26
C GLY A 405 4.89 2.85 17.73
N CYS A 406 5.32 3.91 18.44
CA CYS A 406 5.08 4.10 19.86
C CYS A 406 4.23 5.36 20.05
N TYR A 407 3.03 5.23 20.63
CA TYR A 407 2.07 6.33 20.79
C TYR A 407 1.53 6.40 22.22
N PHE A 408 1.33 7.63 22.72
CA PHE A 408 0.74 7.89 24.04
C PHE A 408 -0.74 8.27 23.90
N ILE A 409 -1.55 7.30 23.46
CA ILE A 409 -2.98 7.49 23.24
C ILE A 409 -3.72 7.55 24.58
N ASN A 410 -4.33 8.69 24.89
CA ASN A 410 -5.18 8.83 26.08
C ASN A 410 -6.41 7.91 25.98
N ARG A 411 -6.57 6.99 26.93
CA ARG A 411 -7.66 6.00 26.97
C ARG A 411 -8.23 5.92 28.40
N PRO A 412 -9.55 6.14 28.62
CA PRO A 412 -10.12 6.30 29.97
C PRO A 412 -9.93 5.14 30.95
N LYS A 413 -9.66 3.92 30.48
CA LYS A 413 -9.55 2.70 31.32
C LYS A 413 -8.51 1.72 30.79
N LEU A 414 -7.22 2.04 30.96
CA LEU A 414 -6.13 1.06 30.86
C LEU A 414 -5.43 0.92 32.20
N ALA A 415 -5.77 -0.17 32.90
CA ALA A 415 -5.11 -0.58 34.13
C ALA A 415 -3.73 -1.15 33.79
N VAL A 416 -2.74 -0.28 33.60
CA VAL A 416 -1.34 -0.71 33.46
C VAL A 416 -0.96 -1.50 34.72
N PRO A 417 -0.54 -2.77 34.60
CA PRO A 417 -0.35 -3.63 35.76
C PRO A 417 0.68 -3.08 36.77
N SER A 418 0.49 -3.35 38.06
CA SER A 418 1.23 -2.69 39.16
C SER A 418 2.76 -2.92 39.17
N TYR A 419 3.24 -3.97 38.48
CA TYR A 419 4.66 -4.23 38.23
C TYR A 419 5.22 -3.45 37.04
N CYS A 420 4.39 -3.10 36.04
CA CYS A 420 4.74 -2.21 34.93
C CYS A 420 4.45 -0.76 35.31
N ARG A 421 5.23 -0.20 36.24
CA ARG A 421 5.13 1.22 36.55
C ARG A 421 5.73 2.04 35.42
N LEU A 422 4.86 2.64 34.60
CA LEU A 422 5.20 3.88 33.88
C LEU A 422 5.81 4.85 34.90
N SER A 423 6.90 5.51 34.53
CA SER A 423 7.50 6.55 35.36
C SER A 423 6.50 7.68 35.67
N ASN A 424 6.60 8.30 36.85
CA ASN A 424 5.61 9.28 37.31
C ASN A 424 5.47 10.50 36.36
N SER A 425 6.51 10.83 35.59
CA SER A 425 6.47 11.86 34.54
C SER A 425 5.34 11.67 33.53
N LEU A 426 5.05 10.43 33.14
CA LEU A 426 3.94 10.07 32.24
C LEU A 426 2.54 10.25 32.87
N ARG A 427 2.44 10.45 34.19
CA ARG A 427 1.17 10.65 34.90
C ARG A 427 0.89 12.10 35.28
N THR A 428 1.90 12.97 35.31
CA THR A 428 1.76 14.36 35.78
C THR A 428 1.98 15.40 34.70
N ASN A 429 2.77 15.08 33.66
CA ASN A 429 3.18 16.05 32.64
C ASN A 429 2.71 15.58 31.26
N GLY A 430 2.05 16.46 30.50
CA GLY A 430 1.66 16.22 29.10
C GLY A 430 2.83 16.19 28.10
N ALA A 431 4.05 15.87 28.53
CA ALA A 431 5.26 15.94 27.72
C ALA A 431 5.33 14.89 26.60
N PHE A 432 4.56 13.80 26.73
CA PHE A 432 4.54 12.68 25.78
C PHE A 432 3.27 12.63 24.92
N THR A 433 2.26 13.48 25.17
CA THR A 433 1.07 13.50 24.31
C THR A 433 1.47 14.05 22.94
N GLY A 434 1.24 13.26 21.88
CA GLY A 434 1.73 13.56 20.54
C GLY A 434 3.13 13.06 20.20
N ALA A 435 3.84 12.40 21.13
CA ALA A 435 5.03 11.63 20.78
C ALA A 435 4.61 10.35 20.04
N GLY A 436 4.56 10.44 18.71
CA GLY A 436 4.47 9.33 17.77
C GLY A 436 5.77 9.22 16.97
N GLY A 437 6.18 8.00 16.64
CA GLY A 437 7.38 7.74 15.83
C GLY A 437 7.16 6.56 14.89
N GLN A 438 7.59 6.68 13.63
CA GLN A 438 7.58 5.65 12.59
C GLN A 438 8.58 6.06 11.48
N HIS A 439 9.42 5.14 10.97
CA HIS A 439 10.48 5.47 10.00
C HIS A 439 11.02 4.24 9.25
N LEU A 440 11.10 4.30 7.92
CA LEU A 440 11.49 3.19 7.04
C LEU A 440 12.90 3.45 6.44
N ARG A 441 13.65 2.44 5.95
CA ARG A 441 14.96 2.71 5.28
C ARG A 441 15.22 1.83 4.04
N THR A 442 15.33 2.42 2.84
CA THR A 442 15.63 1.68 1.59
C THR A 442 16.99 1.00 1.66
N PRO A 443 17.15 -0.23 1.13
CA PRO A 443 18.45 -0.89 1.04
C PRO A 443 19.39 -0.15 0.09
N THR A 444 20.65 -0.01 0.50
CA THR A 444 21.73 0.51 -0.36
C THR A 444 22.28 -0.60 -1.25
N SER A 445 22.10 -0.49 -2.56
CA SER A 445 23.14 -0.96 -3.49
C SER A 445 24.38 -0.07 -3.33
N ILE A 446 25.56 -0.61 -3.65
CA ILE A 446 26.83 0.14 -3.57
C ILE A 446 26.84 1.17 -4.72
N GLY A 447 26.49 2.42 -4.44
CA GLY A 447 26.38 3.45 -5.48
C GLY A 447 25.88 4.83 -5.01
N HIS A 448 26.82 5.66 -4.53
CA HIS A 448 26.72 7.12 -4.35
C HIS A 448 25.77 7.72 -3.29
N LEU A 449 26.10 8.95 -2.89
CA LEU A 449 25.48 9.70 -1.78
C LEU A 449 24.41 10.66 -2.28
N SER A 450 23.24 10.68 -1.61
CA SER A 450 22.29 11.80 -1.69
C SER A 450 22.56 12.80 -0.58
N TYR A 451 23.52 13.70 -0.82
CA TYR A 451 23.85 14.83 0.06
C TYR A 451 22.78 15.93 -0.05
N VAL A 452 22.27 16.41 1.09
CA VAL A 452 21.28 17.50 1.15
C VAL A 452 21.95 18.78 1.65
N PRO A 453 22.20 19.80 0.78
CA PRO A 453 22.93 21.00 1.17
C PRO A 453 22.05 22.02 1.91
N ARG A 454 21.88 21.84 3.23
CA ARG A 454 21.61 22.93 4.18
C ARG A 454 22.43 22.72 5.47
N PRO A 455 22.89 23.79 6.15
CA PRO A 455 23.79 23.70 7.30
C PRO A 455 23.06 23.30 8.60
N PHE A 456 22.51 22.09 8.64
CA PHE A 456 22.06 21.48 9.90
C PHE A 456 23.27 21.00 10.71
N PRO A 457 23.38 21.33 12.02
CA PRO A 457 24.46 20.86 12.88
C PRO A 457 24.27 19.38 13.28
N ARG A 458 24.59 18.49 12.32
CA ARG A 458 24.65 17.01 12.40
C ARG A 458 23.29 16.28 12.48
N ARG A 459 23.12 15.30 11.58
CA ARG A 459 22.07 14.25 11.55
C ARG A 459 20.62 14.73 11.58
N VAL A 460 20.12 15.13 10.40
CA VAL A 460 18.74 14.78 9.99
C VAL A 460 18.89 13.62 8.98
N GLU A 461 18.54 12.41 9.40
CA GLU A 461 18.58 11.19 8.56
C GLU A 461 17.18 10.94 7.95
N LEU A 462 17.08 10.15 6.85
CA LEU A 462 15.99 10.27 5.88
C LEU A 462 15.19 8.95 5.60
N LEU A 463 13.89 9.01 5.94
CA LEU A 463 12.87 7.97 6.21
C LEU A 463 12.44 6.90 5.15
N SER A 464 13.18 6.61 4.07
CA SER A 464 12.65 5.95 2.84
C SER A 464 12.26 4.44 2.95
N LEU A 465 11.23 3.93 2.27
CA LEU A 465 10.72 2.53 2.39
C LEU A 465 11.75 1.35 2.40
N THR A 466 11.77 0.46 3.41
CA THR A 466 12.48 -0.84 3.27
C THR A 466 11.65 -1.83 2.45
N LEU A 467 11.84 -1.83 1.14
CA LEU A 467 11.43 -2.97 0.30
C LEU A 467 12.27 -4.20 0.69
N VAL A 468 11.72 -5.10 1.52
CA VAL A 468 12.30 -6.42 1.84
C VAL A 468 12.08 -7.38 0.66
N SER A 469 12.61 -6.96 -0.50
CA SER A 469 12.80 -7.82 -1.66
C SER A 469 13.91 -8.81 -1.33
N LEU A 470 13.54 -9.92 -0.69
CA LEU A 470 14.42 -11.04 -0.32
C LEU A 470 15.03 -11.68 -1.56
N ARG A 471 16.09 -11.05 -2.11
CA ARG A 471 16.94 -11.66 -3.13
C ARG A 471 17.56 -12.90 -2.51
N ILE A 472 17.24 -14.07 -3.06
CA ILE A 472 18.06 -15.26 -2.89
C ILE A 472 19.43 -14.90 -3.48
N SER A 473 20.42 -14.70 -2.61
CA SER A 473 21.82 -14.68 -3.01
C SER A 473 22.13 -16.05 -3.61
N SER A 474 22.39 -16.07 -4.93
CA SER A 474 22.50 -17.29 -5.71
C SER A 474 23.72 -18.12 -5.30
N PHE A 475 23.50 -19.08 -4.40
CA PHE A 475 24.36 -20.27 -4.29
C PHE A 475 24.06 -21.19 -5.47
N LEU A 476 24.71 -20.89 -6.60
CA LEU A 476 24.96 -21.85 -7.66
C LEU A 476 26.40 -22.33 -7.50
N ILE A 477 26.53 -23.62 -7.16
CA ILE A 477 27.64 -24.50 -7.53
C ILE A 477 26.97 -25.67 -8.27
#